data_AF-A0A3D3CSN1-F1
#
_entry.id   AF-A0A3D3CSN1-F1
#
_cell.length_a   1.000
_cell.length_b   1.000
_cell.length_c   1.000
_cell.angle_alpha   90.00
_cell.angle_beta   90.00
_cell.angle_gamma   90.00
#
_symmetry.space_group_name_H-M   'P 1'
#
loop_
_entity.id
_entity.type
_entity.pdbx_description
1 polymer ?
#
loop_
_entity_poly.entity_id
_entity_poly.type
_entity_poly.pdbx_seq_one_letter_code
_entity_poly.pdbx_strand_id
1 'polypeptide(L)'
;MKIKFPYRITGFILSLLCLNISISFATSKDTLFASALYPYGRYAKGAQGDLEMISSAVHFGFRFEGTACSLYVSIPDPSAHNYLQYTLDGVYQKRIRIAGNSPMPWILNRLANGKHTIWIYKATEAATGPVFIEKIIAK
;
A
#
# COMPACT_ATOMS: atom_id res chain seq x y z
N MET A 1 40.65 23.63 60.33
CA MET A 1 41.40 22.45 59.85
C MET A 1 41.51 22.55 58.33
N LYS A 2 42.67 22.97 57.82
CA LYS A 2 42.95 23.14 56.39
C LYS A 2 43.79 21.95 55.93
N ILE A 3 43.33 21.22 54.92
CA ILE A 3 44.13 20.20 54.23
C ILE A 3 44.20 20.62 52.76
N LYS A 4 45.41 20.92 52.30
CA LYS A 4 45.78 20.98 50.88
C LYS A 4 46.37 19.62 50.50
N PHE A 5 46.20 19.17 49.26
CA PHE A 5 47.24 18.80 48.29
C PHE A 5 46.60 18.05 47.07
N PRO A 6 47.22 18.09 45.88
CA PRO A 6 46.55 18.22 44.58
C PRO A 6 46.76 17.03 43.64
N TYR A 7 45.90 16.86 42.63
CA TYR A 7 46.25 16.09 41.41
C TYR A 7 45.61 16.72 40.17
N ARG A 8 46.48 17.11 39.22
CA ARG A 8 46.16 17.34 37.82
C ARG A 8 45.86 15.99 37.16
N ILE A 9 44.71 15.85 36.52
CA ILE A 9 44.50 14.82 35.50
C ILE A 9 43.83 15.49 34.30
N THR A 10 44.64 15.69 33.27
CA THR A 10 44.23 15.86 31.87
C THR A 10 43.33 14.69 31.48
N GLY A 11 42.08 14.99 31.11
CA GLY A 11 41.12 14.02 30.61
C GLY A 11 40.29 14.64 29.52
N PHE A 12 40.75 14.45 28.29
CA PHE A 12 40.11 14.82 27.03
C PHE A 12 38.79 14.05 26.92
N ILE A 13 37.66 14.66 27.32
CA ILE A 13 36.34 14.01 27.24
C ILE A 13 35.85 14.08 25.79
N LEU A 14 36.03 12.91 25.17
CA LEU A 14 35.62 12.42 23.87
C LEU A 14 34.23 12.92 23.45
N SER A 15 34.16 13.56 22.28
CA SER A 15 32.94 13.95 21.59
C SER A 15 31.99 12.76 21.43
N LEU A 16 30.83 12.82 22.08
CA LEU A 16 29.67 11.99 21.76
C LEU A 16 29.11 12.52 20.42
N LEU A 17 29.70 12.05 19.31
CA LEU A 17 29.17 12.26 17.97
C LEU A 17 27.88 11.44 17.86
N CYS A 18 26.74 12.12 17.81
CA CYS A 18 25.45 11.52 17.54
C CYS A 18 25.49 10.77 16.19
N LEU A 19 25.65 9.45 16.23
CA LEU A 19 25.36 8.58 15.09
C LEU A 19 23.86 8.64 14.82
N ASN A 20 23.45 9.56 13.95
CA ASN A 20 22.17 9.48 13.26
C ASN A 20 22.28 8.37 12.21
N ILE A 21 22.05 7.13 12.62
CA ILE A 21 21.80 6.03 11.68
C ILE A 21 20.41 6.28 11.10
N SER A 22 20.36 6.96 9.96
CA SER A 22 19.19 6.98 9.10
C SER A 22 19.06 5.59 8.48
N ILE A 23 18.27 4.71 9.11
CA ILE A 23 17.87 3.44 8.50
C ILE A 23 16.94 3.81 7.33
N SER A 24 17.49 3.93 6.14
CA SER A 24 16.70 3.97 4.91
C SER A 24 16.09 2.59 4.70
N PHE A 25 14.83 2.42 5.12
CA PHE A 25 14.04 1.27 4.71
C PHE A 25 13.90 1.33 3.18
N ALA A 26 14.61 0.46 2.49
CA ALA A 26 14.41 0.28 1.06
C ALA A 26 12.98 -0.17 0.84
N THR A 27 12.12 0.72 0.32
CA THR A 27 10.82 0.29 -0.18
C THR A 27 11.11 -0.75 -1.26
N SER A 28 10.63 -1.98 -1.09
CA SER A 28 10.71 -2.97 -2.17
C SER A 28 10.09 -2.34 -3.41
N LYS A 29 10.83 -2.32 -4.52
CA LYS A 29 10.38 -1.78 -5.81
C LYS A 29 9.08 -2.43 -6.30
N ASP A 30 8.73 -3.57 -5.71
CA ASP A 30 7.59 -4.39 -6.08
C ASP A 30 6.32 -4.01 -5.32
N THR A 31 6.37 -3.09 -4.34
CA THR A 31 5.20 -2.66 -3.57
C THR A 31 4.76 -1.23 -3.96
N LEU A 32 3.52 -1.10 -4.42
CA LEU A 32 2.84 0.17 -4.65
C LEU A 32 1.76 0.38 -3.59
N PHE A 33 1.98 1.31 -2.67
CA PHE A 33 0.99 1.65 -1.64
C PHE A 33 -0.18 2.45 -2.21
N ALA A 34 -1.36 2.31 -1.60
CA ALA A 34 -2.57 3.02 -2.03
C ALA A 34 -2.44 4.55 -1.97
N SER A 35 -1.61 5.07 -1.05
CA SER A 35 -1.28 6.49 -0.96
C SER A 35 -0.68 7.07 -2.25
N ALA A 36 0.02 6.26 -3.04
CA ALA A 36 0.63 6.61 -4.31
C ALA A 36 -0.29 6.40 -5.53
N LEU A 37 -1.52 5.91 -5.33
CA LEU A 37 -2.49 5.76 -6.41
C LEU A 37 -3.14 7.10 -6.76
N TYR A 38 -3.51 7.21 -8.05
CA TYR A 38 -4.24 8.33 -8.64
C TYR A 38 -5.63 7.86 -9.09
N PRO A 39 -6.61 7.79 -8.17
CA PRO A 39 -7.96 7.36 -8.49
C PRO A 39 -8.79 8.48 -9.14
N TYR A 40 -9.81 8.05 -9.88
CA TYR A 40 -10.83 8.86 -10.52
C TYR A 40 -12.20 8.53 -9.91
N GLY A 41 -13.07 9.54 -9.78
CA GLY A 41 -14.41 9.41 -9.19
C GLY A 41 -14.48 9.92 -7.75
N ARG A 42 -15.51 9.49 -7.00
CA ARG A 42 -15.66 9.85 -5.58
C ARG A 42 -14.92 8.85 -4.69
N TYR A 43 -13.80 9.28 -4.11
CA TYR A 43 -12.96 8.48 -3.24
C TYR A 43 -12.51 9.30 -2.02
N ALA A 44 -11.97 8.62 -1.01
CA ALA A 44 -11.24 9.23 0.10
C ALA A 44 -9.89 8.53 0.31
N LYS A 45 -8.94 9.22 0.93
CA LYS A 45 -7.69 8.61 1.41
C LYS A 45 -7.79 8.49 2.92
N GLY A 46 -7.70 7.27 3.44
CA GLY A 46 -7.78 7.01 4.88
C GLY A 46 -6.51 7.43 5.61
N ALA A 47 -6.61 7.57 6.93
CA ALA A 47 -5.51 8.05 7.77
C ALA A 47 -4.32 7.08 7.78
N GLN A 48 -4.57 5.81 7.49
CA GLN A 48 -3.58 4.74 7.42
C GLN A 48 -2.94 4.61 6.03
N GLY A 49 -3.31 5.49 5.09
CA GLY A 49 -2.77 5.52 3.73
C GLY A 49 -3.49 4.62 2.73
N ASP A 50 -4.63 4.05 3.13
CA ASP A 50 -5.57 3.30 2.32
C ASP A 50 -6.40 4.21 1.40
N LEU A 51 -6.88 3.64 0.30
CA LEU A 51 -7.77 4.28 -0.65
C LEU A 51 -9.18 3.71 -0.47
N GLU A 52 -10.12 4.57 -0.09
CA GLU A 52 -11.54 4.26 -0.01
C GLU A 52 -12.23 4.58 -1.36
N MET A 53 -12.74 3.55 -2.03
CA MET A 53 -13.53 3.66 -3.24
C MET A 53 -15.02 3.74 -2.89
N ILE A 54 -15.63 4.93 -2.99
CA ILE A 54 -16.98 5.17 -2.44
C ILE A 54 -18.08 4.85 -3.47
N SER A 55 -18.06 5.48 -4.64
CA SER A 55 -19.13 5.33 -5.64
C SER A 55 -18.82 4.29 -6.71
N SER A 56 -19.86 3.89 -7.44
CA SER A 56 -19.69 3.15 -8.69
C SER A 56 -18.76 3.92 -9.64
N ALA A 57 -18.07 3.18 -10.50
CA ALA A 57 -17.09 3.67 -11.48
C ALA A 57 -15.88 4.40 -10.89
N VAL A 58 -15.69 4.43 -9.57
CA VAL A 58 -14.39 4.81 -9.00
C VAL A 58 -13.35 3.84 -9.52
N HIS A 59 -12.24 4.35 -10.01
CA HIS A 59 -11.22 3.52 -10.63
C HIS A 59 -9.83 4.10 -10.51
N PHE A 60 -8.83 3.25 -10.64
CA PHE A 60 -7.42 3.63 -10.69
C PHE A 60 -6.65 2.68 -11.59
N GLY A 61 -5.54 3.17 -12.13
CA GLY A 61 -4.63 2.39 -12.96
C GLY A 61 -3.28 2.21 -12.28
N PHE A 62 -2.62 1.08 -12.54
CA PHE A 62 -1.23 0.86 -12.16
C PHE A 62 -0.50 0.02 -13.22
N ARG A 63 0.83 0.05 -13.16
CA ARG A 63 1.70 -0.78 -13.99
C ARG A 63 2.64 -1.60 -13.13
N PHE A 64 2.96 -2.80 -13.59
CA PHE A 64 3.99 -3.62 -12.99
C PHE A 64 4.72 -4.41 -14.07
N GLU A 65 5.90 -4.95 -13.71
CA GLU A 65 6.67 -5.86 -14.54
C GLU A 65 6.82 -7.19 -13.79
N GLY A 66 6.49 -8.31 -14.43
CA GLY A 66 6.51 -9.63 -13.79
C GLY A 66 5.50 -10.58 -14.40
N THR A 67 5.09 -11.59 -13.64
CA THR A 67 4.12 -12.63 -14.06
C THR A 67 2.87 -12.67 -13.19
N ALA A 68 2.88 -11.94 -12.07
CA ALA A 68 1.75 -11.85 -11.16
C ALA A 68 1.73 -10.54 -10.36
N CYS A 69 0.56 -10.20 -9.81
CA CYS A 69 0.43 -9.19 -8.79
C CYS A 69 -0.65 -9.58 -7.76
N SER A 70 -0.56 -8.99 -6.57
CA SER A 70 -1.51 -9.18 -5.48
C SER A 70 -2.08 -7.83 -5.06
N LEU A 71 -3.41 -7.70 -5.10
CA LEU A 71 -4.15 -6.53 -4.66
C LEU A 71 -4.68 -6.78 -3.25
N TYR A 72 -4.24 -5.96 -2.30
CA TYR A 72 -4.74 -5.99 -0.93
C TYR A 72 -5.99 -5.12 -0.87
N VAL A 73 -7.13 -5.79 -0.74
CA VAL A 73 -8.46 -5.22 -0.83
C VAL A 73 -9.34 -5.74 0.29
N SER A 74 -10.15 -4.87 0.89
CA SER A 74 -11.03 -5.21 2.00
C SER A 74 -12.37 -4.44 1.94
N ILE A 75 -13.34 -4.93 2.72
CA ILE A 75 -14.63 -4.28 2.96
C ILE A 75 -14.85 -4.28 4.48
N PRO A 76 -15.32 -3.17 5.09
CA PRO A 76 -15.43 -3.08 6.55
C PRO A 76 -16.43 -4.05 7.16
N ASP A 77 -17.56 -4.28 6.50
CA ASP A 77 -18.61 -5.18 6.97
C ASP A 77 -18.27 -6.64 6.57
N PRO A 78 -18.00 -7.54 7.53
CA PRO A 78 -17.64 -8.93 7.24
C PRO A 78 -18.74 -9.74 6.54
N SER A 79 -20.00 -9.32 6.68
CA SER A 79 -21.16 -9.98 6.07
C SER A 79 -21.48 -9.45 4.66
N ALA A 80 -20.93 -8.30 4.30
CA ALA A 80 -21.17 -7.65 3.03
C ALA A 80 -20.28 -8.20 1.90
N HIS A 81 -20.59 -7.75 0.69
CA HIS A 81 -19.73 -7.94 -0.46
C HIS A 81 -19.84 -6.77 -1.42
N ASN A 82 -18.77 -6.55 -2.18
CA ASN A 82 -18.73 -5.62 -3.29
C ASN A 82 -18.17 -6.33 -4.52
N TYR A 83 -18.28 -5.68 -5.66
CA TYR A 83 -17.67 -6.16 -6.89
C TYR A 83 -16.67 -5.13 -7.40
N LEU A 84 -15.50 -5.61 -7.77
CA LEU A 84 -14.57 -4.91 -8.64
C LEU A 84 -14.64 -5.53 -10.04
N GLN A 85 -14.17 -4.80 -11.04
CA GLN A 85 -13.86 -5.33 -12.36
C GLN A 85 -12.53 -4.76 -12.79
N TYR A 86 -11.87 -5.41 -13.75
CA TYR A 86 -10.57 -4.94 -14.20
C TYR A 86 -10.33 -5.12 -15.70
N THR A 87 -9.45 -4.28 -16.22
CA THR A 87 -8.81 -4.47 -17.52
C THR A 87 -7.36 -4.87 -17.32
N LEU A 88 -6.85 -5.71 -18.22
CA LEU A 88 -5.45 -6.09 -18.33
C LEU A 88 -5.01 -5.70 -19.74
N ASP A 89 -4.01 -4.82 -19.83
CA ASP A 89 -3.44 -4.34 -21.09
C ASP A 89 -4.51 -3.80 -22.06
N GLY A 90 -5.47 -3.07 -21.49
CA GLY A 90 -6.60 -2.46 -22.22
C GLY A 90 -7.78 -3.40 -22.47
N VAL A 91 -7.66 -4.70 -22.18
CA VAL A 91 -8.71 -5.69 -22.43
C VAL A 91 -9.49 -5.97 -21.14
N TYR A 92 -10.82 -5.79 -21.18
CA TYR A 92 -11.71 -6.20 -20.10
C TYR A 92 -11.55 -7.69 -19.79
N GLN A 93 -11.50 -8.02 -18.50
CA GLN A 93 -11.33 -9.40 -18.04
C GLN A 93 -12.65 -9.93 -17.47
N LYS A 94 -12.93 -9.60 -16.21
CA LYS A 94 -14.11 -10.09 -15.50
C LYS A 94 -14.44 -9.22 -14.31
N ARG A 95 -15.64 -9.45 -13.77
CA ARG A 95 -16.05 -8.98 -12.45
C ARG A 95 -15.52 -9.94 -11.38
N ILE A 96 -14.97 -9.41 -10.30
CA ILE A 96 -14.46 -10.14 -9.14
C ILE A 96 -15.28 -9.76 -7.90
N ARG A 97 -15.75 -10.77 -7.17
CA ARG A 97 -16.45 -10.58 -5.90
C ARG A 97 -15.42 -10.42 -4.79
N ILE A 98 -15.57 -9.36 -4.01
CA ILE A 98 -14.81 -9.12 -2.78
C ILE A 98 -15.79 -9.37 -1.62
N ALA A 99 -15.49 -10.35 -0.78
CA ALA A 99 -16.25 -10.64 0.44
C ALA A 99 -15.61 -9.90 1.62
N GLY A 100 -16.41 -9.34 2.52
CA GLY A 100 -15.88 -8.60 3.67
C GLY A 100 -15.10 -9.46 4.67
N ASN A 101 -15.38 -10.76 4.72
CA ASN A 101 -14.63 -11.71 5.53
C ASN A 101 -13.44 -12.37 4.80
N SER A 102 -13.01 -11.86 3.64
CA SER A 102 -11.90 -12.45 2.88
C SER A 102 -10.54 -12.07 3.50
N PRO A 103 -9.78 -13.01 4.07
CA PRO A 103 -8.48 -12.72 4.70
C PRO A 103 -7.33 -12.64 3.69
N MET A 104 -7.59 -12.88 2.40
CA MET A 104 -6.56 -13.01 1.37
C MET A 104 -6.60 -11.88 0.34
N PRO A 105 -5.43 -11.43 -0.16
CA PRO A 105 -5.39 -10.50 -1.29
C PRO A 105 -5.97 -11.18 -2.54
N TRP A 106 -6.53 -10.37 -3.43
CA TRP A 106 -6.87 -10.85 -4.76
C TRP A 106 -5.59 -11.03 -5.58
N ILE A 107 -5.42 -12.20 -6.18
CA ILE A 107 -4.20 -12.55 -6.93
C ILE A 107 -4.52 -12.62 -8.42
N LEU A 108 -3.82 -11.79 -9.21
CA LEU A 108 -3.71 -11.93 -10.66
C LEU A 108 -2.39 -12.65 -10.95
N ASN A 109 -2.44 -13.81 -11.60
CA ASN A 109 -1.25 -14.64 -11.85
C ASN A 109 -1.29 -15.27 -13.25
N ARG A 110 -0.25 -16.04 -13.55
CA ARG A 110 -0.09 -16.77 -14.83
C ARG A 110 -0.07 -15.82 -16.04
N LEU A 111 0.43 -14.60 -15.86
CA LEU A 111 0.69 -13.70 -16.97
C LEU A 111 2.01 -14.08 -17.64
N ALA A 112 2.14 -13.71 -18.92
CA ALA A 112 3.43 -13.75 -19.58
C ALA A 112 4.42 -12.82 -18.84
N ASN A 113 5.70 -13.16 -18.80
CA ASN A 113 6.69 -12.26 -18.20
C ASN A 113 6.76 -10.96 -19.02
N GLY A 114 6.54 -9.82 -18.39
CA GLY A 114 6.64 -8.53 -19.04
C GLY A 114 5.94 -7.40 -18.29
N LYS A 115 5.76 -6.27 -18.98
CA LYS A 115 5.07 -5.11 -18.44
C LYS A 115 3.58 -5.23 -18.66
N HIS A 116 2.82 -5.01 -17.60
CA HIS A 116 1.36 -5.03 -17.61
C HIS A 116 0.80 -3.71 -17.10
N THR A 117 -0.29 -3.26 -17.72
CA THR A 117 -1.11 -2.14 -17.27
C THR A 117 -2.47 -2.68 -16.81
N ILE A 118 -2.81 -2.41 -15.56
CA ILE A 118 -4.08 -2.82 -14.96
C ILE A 118 -4.92 -1.58 -14.66
N TRP A 119 -6.22 -1.65 -14.94
CA TRP A 119 -7.19 -0.73 -14.36
C TRP A 119 -8.20 -1.49 -13.53
N ILE A 120 -8.47 -0.99 -12.32
CA ILE A 120 -9.45 -1.54 -11.38
C ILE A 120 -10.61 -0.58 -11.26
N TYR A 121 -11.85 -1.07 -11.32
CA TYR A 121 -13.07 -0.27 -11.22
C TYR A 121 -14.01 -0.86 -10.16
N LYS A 122 -14.57 -0.02 -9.30
CA LYS A 122 -15.70 -0.42 -8.44
C LYS A 122 -16.95 -0.58 -9.29
N ALA A 123 -17.51 -1.78 -9.28
CA ALA A 123 -18.64 -2.18 -10.12
C ALA A 123 -19.99 -2.16 -9.38
N THR A 124 -20.04 -1.51 -8.22
CA THR A 124 -21.17 -1.48 -7.27
C THR A 124 -21.41 -0.07 -6.77
N GLU A 125 -22.66 0.27 -6.48
CA GLU A 125 -23.11 1.58 -6.02
C GLU A 125 -22.60 1.92 -4.63
N ALA A 126 -22.66 3.21 -4.26
CA ALA A 126 -22.27 3.68 -2.93
C ALA A 126 -23.11 3.05 -1.80
N ALA A 127 -24.37 2.72 -2.07
CA ALA A 127 -25.26 2.06 -1.11
C ALA A 127 -24.83 0.62 -0.77
N THR A 128 -24.02 -0.03 -1.62
CA THR A 128 -23.41 -1.35 -1.34
C THR A 128 -22.25 -1.23 -0.33
N GLY A 129 -21.82 -0.02 -0.03
CA GLY A 129 -20.68 0.27 0.82
C GLY A 129 -19.37 0.47 0.03
N PRO A 130 -18.35 0.99 0.71
CA PRO A 130 -17.04 1.25 0.12
C PRO A 130 -16.20 -0.01 -0.08
N VAL A 131 -15.17 0.11 -0.92
CA VAL A 131 -14.08 -0.87 -1.04
C VAL A 131 -12.77 -0.19 -0.69
N PHE A 132 -11.95 -0.82 0.13
CA PHE A 132 -10.66 -0.28 0.56
C PHE A 132 -9.52 -0.98 -0.17
N ILE A 133 -8.54 -0.19 -0.63
CA ILE A 133 -7.31 -0.66 -1.25
C ILE A 133 -6.15 -0.22 -0.36
N GLU A 134 -5.27 -1.15 0.00
CA GLU A 134 -4.13 -0.86 0.87
C GLU A 134 -2.82 -0.75 0.06
N LYS A 135 -2.58 -1.73 -0.81
CA LYS A 135 -1.36 -1.83 -1.61
C LYS A 135 -1.50 -2.85 -2.73
N ILE A 136 -0.59 -2.76 -3.69
CA ILE A 136 -0.34 -3.74 -4.74
C ILE A 136 1.08 -4.27 -4.57
N ILE A 137 1.27 -5.58 -4.70
CA ILE A 137 2.59 -6.22 -4.71
C ILE A 137 2.78 -6.97 -6.03
N ALA A 138 3.80 -6.60 -6.81
CA ALA A 138 4.22 -7.29 -8.04
C ALA A 138 5.08 -8.52 -7.72
N LYS A 139 5.08 -9.51 -8.62
CA LYS A 139 5.84 -10.76 -8.53
C LYS A 139 6.29 -11.26 -9.89
#